data_AF-A0A4V6QBH4-F1
#
_entry.id   AF-A0A4V6QBH4-F1
#
_cell.length_a   1.000
_cell.length_b   1.000
_cell.length_c   1.000
_cell.angle_alpha   90.00
_cell.angle_beta   90.00
_cell.angle_gamma   90.00
#
_symmetry.space_group_name_H-M   'P 1'
#
loop_
_entity.id
_entity.type
_entity.pdbx_description
1 polymer ?
#
loop_
_entity_poly.entity_id
_entity_poly.type
_entity_poly.pdbx_seq_one_letter_code
_entity_poly.pdbx_strand_id
1 'polypeptide(L)' 'MLIVNPTDNFLEPLLISSAAEFPLVIAFLGAMGGLLTFGLVGLFLGPLILAVLLAIWRKRLEGNAPEVERYPRNAPH' A
#
# COMPACT_ATOMS: atom_id res chain seq x y z
N MET A 1 -24.63 25.26 8.03
CA MET A 1 -23.93 24.77 6.82
C MET A 1 -22.78 23.91 7.29
N LEU A 2 -22.95 22.59 7.26
CA LEU A 2 -21.92 21.64 7.64
C LEU A 2 -20.96 21.57 6.45
N ILE A 3 -19.76 22.16 6.58
CA ILE A 3 -18.64 21.86 5.70
C ILE A 3 -18.21 20.45 6.07
N VAL A 4 -18.88 19.45 5.50
CA VAL A 4 -18.36 18.09 5.47
C VAL A 4 -17.12 18.17 4.60
N ASN A 5 -15.97 18.04 5.24
CA ASN A 5 -14.69 18.01 4.58
C ASN A 5 -14.69 16.79 3.63
N PRO A 6 -14.68 16.99 2.30
CA PRO A 6 -14.71 15.86 1.37
C PRO A 6 -13.46 14.98 1.52
N THR A 7 -12.40 15.48 2.17
CA THR A 7 -11.20 14.72 2.49
C THR A 7 -11.52 13.48 3.32
N ASP A 8 -12.33 13.58 4.37
CA ASP A 8 -12.60 12.43 5.24
C ASP A 8 -13.45 11.36 4.52
N ASN A 9 -14.39 11.80 3.68
CA ASN A 9 -15.31 10.91 2.94
C ASN A 9 -14.72 10.36 1.62
N PHE A 10 -13.62 10.92 1.11
CA PHE A 10 -12.86 10.38 -0.02
C PHE A 10 -11.75 9.44 0.45
N LEU A 11 -11.07 9.78 1.56
CA LEU A 11 -9.96 8.99 2.09
C LEU A 11 -10.42 7.58 2.46
N GLU A 12 -11.55 7.46 3.15
CA GLU A 12 -12.05 6.18 3.66
C GLU A 12 -12.34 5.15 2.54
N PRO A 13 -13.05 5.47 1.44
CA PRO A 13 -13.22 4.56 0.33
C PRO A 13 -11.96 4.40 -0.53
N LEU A 14 -11.07 5.40 -0.67
CA LEU A 14 -9.82 5.22 -1.44
C LEU A 14 -8.85 4.24 -0.76
N LEU A 15 -8.82 4.25 0.57
CA LEU A 15 -8.01 3.35 1.40
C LEU A 15 -8.51 1.89 1.34
N ILE A 16 -9.82 1.67 1.18
CA ILE A 16 -10.43 0.32 1.09
C ILE A 16 -10.61 -0.19 -0.35
N SER A 17 -10.96 0.68 -1.32
CA SER A 17 -11.45 0.30 -2.64
C SER A 17 -10.36 0.01 -3.68
N SER A 18 -9.13 0.49 -3.47
CA SER A 18 -8.14 0.49 -4.55
C SER A 18 -6.82 -0.20 -4.21
N ALA A 19 -6.92 -1.41 -3.69
CA ALA A 19 -5.76 -2.29 -3.56
C ALA A 19 -5.27 -2.81 -4.93
N ALA A 20 -6.11 -2.82 -5.96
CA ALA A 20 -5.84 -3.50 -7.23
C ALA A 20 -5.63 -2.59 -8.46
N GLU A 21 -6.19 -1.37 -8.49
CA GLU A 21 -6.12 -0.50 -9.68
C GLU A 21 -4.96 0.52 -9.64
N PHE A 22 -4.46 0.90 -8.47
CA PHE A 22 -3.32 1.82 -8.34
C PHE A 22 -1.89 1.25 -8.51
N PRO A 23 -1.59 -0.07 -8.63
CA PRO A 23 -0.22 -0.54 -8.82
C PRO A 23 0.47 0.10 -10.03
N LEU A 24 -0.26 0.30 -11.13
CA LEU A 24 0.27 0.93 -12.34
C LEU A 24 0.60 2.41 -12.12
N VAL A 25 -0.28 3.16 -11.47
CA VAL A 25 -0.09 4.59 -11.20
C VAL A 25 1.09 4.81 -10.26
N ILE A 26 1.21 3.99 -9.22
CA ILE A 26 2.34 4.02 -8.28
C ILE A 26 3.65 3.65 -8.97
N ALA A 27 3.64 2.62 -9.82
CA ALA A 27 4.80 2.23 -10.61
C ALA A 27 5.21 3.34 -11.60
N PHE A 28 4.24 3.97 -12.26
CA PHE A 28 4.49 5.08 -13.18
C PHE A 28 5.06 6.32 -12.47
N LEU A 29 4.48 6.69 -11.32
CA LEU A 29 5.01 7.76 -10.47
C LEU A 29 6.43 7.46 -10.01
N GLY A 30 6.72 6.21 -9.63
CA GLY A 30 8.06 5.78 -9.28
C GLY A 30 9.03 5.87 -10.45
N ALA A 31 8.62 5.38 -11.62
CA ALA A 31 9.43 5.41 -12.83
C ALA A 31 9.73 6.86 -13.26
N MET A 32 8.74 7.75 -13.22
CA MET A 32 8.90 9.16 -13.55
C MET A 32 9.74 9.90 -12.52
N GLY A 33 9.47 9.74 -11.23
CA GLY A 33 10.27 10.38 -10.17
C GLY A 33 11.71 9.88 -10.15
N GLY A 34 11.91 8.59 -10.39
CA GLY A 34 13.24 7.99 -10.56
C GLY A 34 13.94 8.54 -11.80
N LEU A 35 13.25 8.62 -12.93
CA LEU A 35 13.81 9.17 -14.18
C LEU A 35 14.30 10.61 -14.00
N LEU A 36 13.52 11.44 -13.29
CA LEU A 36 13.89 12.84 -13.03
C LEU A 36 15.08 12.98 -12.07
N THR A 37 15.25 12.04 -11.12
CA THR A 37 16.29 12.12 -10.08
C THR A 37 17.60 11.45 -10.50
N PHE A 38 17.52 10.28 -11.14
CA PHE A 38 18.64 9.39 -11.43
C PHE A 38 18.78 9.06 -12.93
N GLY A 39 18.00 9.69 -13.81
CA GLY A 39 18.00 9.41 -15.24
C GLY A 39 17.48 8.00 -15.56
N LEU A 40 17.96 7.39 -16.64
CA LEU A 40 17.48 6.08 -17.12
C LEU A 40 17.52 4.98 -16.05
N VAL A 41 18.54 5.01 -15.18
CA VAL A 41 18.70 4.06 -14.07
C VAL A 41 17.56 4.18 -13.05
N GLY A 42 17.02 5.39 -12.89
CA GLY A 42 15.86 5.67 -12.06
C GLY A 42 14.55 5.07 -12.57
N LEU A 43 14.43 4.71 -13.85
CA LEU A 43 13.24 4.03 -14.37
C LEU A 43 13.05 2.64 -13.75
N PHE A 44 14.16 1.98 -13.37
CA PHE A 44 14.16 0.70 -12.65
C PHE A 44 14.15 0.88 -11.13
N LEU A 45 14.98 1.79 -10.61
CA LEU A 45 15.10 2.02 -9.17
C LEU A 45 13.86 2.68 -8.55
N GLY A 46 13.22 3.59 -9.29
CA GLY A 46 12.07 4.35 -8.79
C GLY A 46 10.89 3.46 -8.38
N PRO A 47 10.36 2.61 -9.28
CA PRO A 47 9.30 1.66 -8.95
C PRO A 47 9.73 0.65 -7.88
N LEU A 48 11.00 0.21 -7.91
CA LEU A 48 11.54 -0.75 -6.95
C LEU A 48 11.53 -0.19 -5.52
N ILE A 49 12.03 1.03 -5.34
CA ILE A 49 12.06 1.70 -4.02
C ILE A 49 10.63 1.92 -3.52
N LEU A 50 9.71 2.37 -4.39
CA LEU A 50 8.31 2.54 -4.03
C LEU A 50 7.64 1.22 -3.62
N ALA A 51 7.90 0.13 -4.33
CA ALA A 51 7.37 -1.18 -3.98
C ALA A 51 7.84 -1.65 -2.59
N VAL A 52 9.13 -1.49 -2.28
CA VAL A 52 9.69 -1.83 -0.96
C VAL A 52 9.10 -0.95 0.13
N LEU A 53 9.00 0.36 -0.10
CA LEU A 53 8.41 1.30 0.86
C LEU A 53 6.94 0.96 1.13
N LEU A 54 6.16 0.68 0.09
CA LEU A 54 4.77 0.23 0.24
C LEU A 54 4.67 -1.10 0.99
N ALA A 55 5.55 -2.06 0.73
CA ALA A 55 5.56 -3.33 1.44
C ALA A 55 5.83 -3.15 2.94
N ILE A 56 6.78 -2.29 3.30
CA ILE A 56 7.07 -1.94 4.70
C ILE A 56 5.89 -1.21 5.33
N TRP A 57 5.30 -0.26 4.61
CA TRP A 57 4.13 0.49 5.07
C TRP A 57 2.93 -0.43 5.32
N ARG A 58 2.62 -1.32 4.38
CA ARG A 58 1.58 -2.35 4.52
C ARG A 58 1.83 -3.25 5.71
N LYS A 59 3.05 -3.76 5.87
CA LYS A 59 3.43 -4.57 7.04
C LYS A 59 3.20 -3.83 8.36
N ARG A 60 3.43 -2.50 8.39
CA ARG A 60 3.18 -1.69 9.59
C ARG A 60 1.69 -1.55 9.90
N LEU A 61 0.86 -1.41 8.87
CA LEU A 61 -0.60 -1.36 8.97
C LEU A 61 -1.23 -2.71 9.29
N GLU A 62 -0.65 -3.81 8.79
CA GLU A 62 -1.07 -5.20 9.03
C GLU A 62 -0.77 -5.70 10.45
N GLY A 63 -0.14 -4.88 11.29
CA GLY A 63 0.13 -5.16 12.71
C GLY A 63 -1.11 -5.31 13.60
N ASN A 64 -2.29 -5.59 13.02
CA ASN A 64 -3.57 -5.80 13.71
C ASN A 64 -4.31 -7.07 13.24
N ALA A 65 -3.67 -8.00 12.51
CA ALA A 65 -4.27 -9.29 12.21
C ALA A 65 -4.38 -10.12 13.51
N PRO A 66 -5.60 -10.49 13.97
CA PRO A 66 -5.75 -11.28 15.17
C PRO A 66 -5.18 -12.69 14.96
N GLU A 67 -4.50 -13.16 15.99
CA GLU A 67 -3.95 -14.50 16.15
C GLU A 67 -5.09 -15.52 16.29
N VAL A 68 -5.87 -15.77 15.22
CA VAL A 68 -7.04 -16.69 15.26
C VAL A 68 -6.80 -18.04 14.59
N GLU A 69 -5.59 -18.32 14.09
CA GLU A 69 -5.25 -19.61 13.45
C GLU A 69 -4.10 -20.34 14.18
N ARG A 70 -3.98 -20.14 15.50
CA ARG A 70 -3.16 -20.99 16.39
C ARG A 70 -3.99 -21.64 17.49
N TYR A 71 -5.29 -21.86 17.27
CA TYR A 71 -5.99 -22.82 18.12
C TYR A 71 -5.55 -24.23 17.70
N PRO A 72 -4.92 -25.02 18.59
CA PRO A 72 -4.49 -26.37 18.27
C PRO A 72 -5.69 -27.25 17.91
N ARG A 73 -5.84 -27.57 16.62
CA ARG A 73 -6.81 -28.55 16.09
C ARG A 73 -6.33 -29.99 16.35
N ASN A 74 -5.82 -30.26 17.54
CA ASN A 74 -5.33 -31.57 17.96
C ASN A 74 -5.64 -31.84 19.44
N ALA A 75 -6.92 -31.74 19.78
CA ALA A 75 -7.61 -32.69 20.65
C ALA A 75 -8.82 -33.14 19.83
N PRO A 76 -8.98 -34.43 19.48
CA PRO A 76 -9.05 -35.53 20.45
C PRO A 76 -8.32 -36.82 20.01
N HIS A 77 -7.86 -37.63 20.96
CA HIS A 77 -8.03 -39.09 21.00
C HIS A 77 -7.84 -39.56 22.44
#